data_AF-A0A2J0MHA7-F1
#
_entry.id   AF-A0A2J0MHA7-F1
#
_cell.length_a   1.000
_cell.length_b   1.000
_cell.length_c   1.000
_cell.angle_alpha   90.00
_cell.angle_beta   90.00
_cell.angle_gamma   90.00
#
_symmetry.space_group_name_H-M   'P 1'
#
loop_
_entity.id
_entity.type
_entity.pdbx_description
1 polymer ?
#
loop_
_entity_poly.entity_id
_entity_poly.type
_entity_poly.pdbx_seq_one_letter_code
_entity_poly.pdbx_strand_id
1 'polypeptide(L)'
;MEEKKWDKTRNEYVGGYKPSGNFGAGTYKKTFTPKRPVKTFRDLDVYQKPIECAVLISKNIVPTLVKLKYAYTERLMDCSLAVPLFVAESHSLRFADFALGVGYLEKAMSTSNKMVVYLEHILGLYGSKIDQNLIEDLIGRYTESRTKMFHLEKSWKRFRTEYGDEKEKKGAGGFKY
;
A
#
# COMPACT_ATOMS: atom_id res chain seq x y z
N MET A 1 46.83 -9.24 22.58
CA MET A 1 45.64 -8.98 21.76
C MET A 1 46.09 -9.09 20.31
N GLU A 2 45.68 -10.13 19.59
CA GLU A 2 46.04 -10.29 18.17
C GLU A 2 45.18 -9.37 17.30
N GLU A 3 45.82 -8.62 16.41
CA GLU A 3 45.18 -7.76 15.42
C GLU A 3 44.50 -8.58 14.31
N LYS A 4 43.22 -8.33 14.08
CA LYS A 4 42.44 -8.95 13.00
C LYS A 4 42.71 -8.24 11.68
N LYS A 5 43.23 -8.98 10.69
CA LYS A 5 43.49 -8.46 9.33
C LYS A 5 42.30 -8.72 8.41
N TRP A 6 41.88 -7.69 7.69
CA TRP A 6 40.78 -7.73 6.71
C TRP A 6 41.25 -8.30 5.37
N ASP A 7 40.62 -9.37 4.88
CA ASP A 7 40.91 -9.95 3.57
C ASP A 7 39.94 -9.40 2.50
N LYS A 8 40.49 -8.59 1.60
CA LYS A 8 39.73 -7.92 0.52
C LYS A 8 39.22 -8.88 -0.56
N THR A 9 39.77 -10.09 -0.67
CA THR A 9 39.35 -11.06 -1.70
C THR A 9 38.11 -11.85 -1.29
N ARG A 10 37.91 -12.05 0.02
CA ARG A 10 36.77 -12.79 0.58
C ARG A 10 35.76 -11.91 1.32
N ASN A 11 36.08 -10.62 1.50
CA ASN A 11 35.23 -9.64 2.18
C ASN A 11 34.86 -10.07 3.62
N GLU A 12 35.82 -10.65 4.35
CA GLU A 12 35.64 -11.13 5.72
C GLU A 12 36.92 -10.97 6.56
N TYR A 13 36.77 -10.96 7.89
CA TYR A 13 37.90 -11.00 8.84
C TYR A 13 38.31 -12.44 9.11
N VAL A 14 39.59 -12.77 8.88
CA VAL A 14 40.12 -14.12 9.13
C VAL A 14 40.27 -14.32 10.65
N GLY A 15 39.56 -15.29 11.23
CA GLY A 15 39.67 -15.66 12.66
C GLY A 15 38.42 -15.45 13.52
N GLY A 16 37.21 -15.51 12.96
CA GLY A 16 35.94 -15.44 13.69
C GLY A 16 35.26 -16.80 13.93
N TYR A 17 34.63 -16.94 15.10
CA TYR A 17 33.86 -18.09 15.58
C TYR A 17 32.88 -18.66 14.52
N LYS A 18 32.89 -19.98 14.29
CA LYS A 18 31.93 -20.66 13.41
C LYS A 18 30.62 -20.92 14.16
N PRO A 19 29.48 -20.33 13.77
CA PRO A 19 28.20 -20.69 14.38
C PRO A 19 27.80 -22.12 13.94
N SER A 20 27.55 -23.00 14.90
CA SER A 20 26.92 -24.30 14.65
C SER A 20 25.43 -24.08 14.41
N GLY A 21 25.08 -23.83 13.16
CA GLY A 21 23.69 -23.72 12.73
C GLY A 21 23.60 -24.03 11.25
N ASN A 22 22.98 -25.16 10.92
CA ASN A 22 22.69 -25.54 9.54
C ASN A 22 21.54 -24.66 9.00
N PHE A 23 21.80 -23.36 8.80
CA PHE A 23 20.93 -22.49 8.03
C PHE A 23 21.23 -22.77 6.56
N GLY A 24 20.43 -23.65 5.97
CA GLY A 24 20.50 -23.95 4.54
C GLY A 24 20.52 -22.63 3.76
N ALA A 25 21.62 -22.38 3.05
CA ALA A 25 21.76 -21.31 2.08
C ALA A 25 20.91 -21.61 0.84
N GLY A 26 19.60 -21.75 1.04
CA GLY A 26 18.64 -21.75 -0.04
C GLY A 26 18.50 -20.32 -0.53
N THR A 27 19.26 -19.94 -1.56
CA THR A 27 18.91 -18.78 -2.38
C THR A 27 17.54 -19.04 -3.00
N TYR A 28 16.48 -18.64 -2.29
CA TYR A 28 15.13 -18.56 -2.85
C TYR A 28 15.14 -17.45 -3.91
N LYS A 29 15.68 -17.75 -5.10
CA LYS A 29 15.45 -16.93 -6.28
C LYS A 29 13.97 -17.10 -6.63
N LYS A 30 13.11 -16.23 -6.07
CA LYS A 30 11.74 -16.10 -6.57
C LYS A 30 11.86 -15.75 -8.04
N THR A 31 11.49 -16.68 -8.92
CA THR A 31 11.37 -16.43 -10.35
C THR A 31 10.44 -15.24 -10.52
N PHE A 32 10.96 -14.14 -11.06
CA PHE A 32 10.16 -12.95 -11.31
C PHE A 32 9.17 -13.28 -12.41
N THR A 33 7.92 -13.53 -12.04
CA THR A 33 6.83 -13.60 -13.00
C THR A 33 6.25 -12.19 -13.11
N PRO A 34 6.32 -11.54 -14.29
CA PRO A 34 5.77 -10.20 -14.45
C PRO A 34 4.29 -10.20 -14.11
N LYS A 35 3.87 -9.27 -13.25
CA LYS A 35 2.45 -9.05 -12.95
C LYS A 35 1.72 -8.67 -14.24
N ARG A 36 0.41 -8.97 -14.30
CA ARG A 36 -0.44 -8.56 -15.42
C ARG A 36 -0.31 -7.05 -15.64
N PRO A 37 -0.25 -6.58 -16.90
CA PRO A 37 -0.23 -5.15 -17.20
C PRO A 37 -1.46 -4.46 -16.61
N VAL A 38 -1.26 -3.31 -15.98
CA VAL A 38 -2.34 -2.47 -15.44
C VAL A 38 -3.00 -1.73 -16.60
N LYS A 39 -4.25 -2.08 -16.92
CA LYS A 39 -5.03 -1.43 -17.99
C LYS A 39 -5.98 -0.40 -17.41
N THR A 40 -6.55 -0.70 -16.24
CA THR A 40 -7.55 0.13 -15.57
C THR A 40 -7.22 0.28 -14.09
N PHE A 41 -7.84 1.25 -13.42
CA PHE A 41 -7.71 1.40 -11.97
C PHE A 41 -8.15 0.15 -11.21
N ARG A 42 -9.05 -0.66 -11.79
CA ARG A 42 -9.53 -1.92 -11.21
C ARG A 42 -8.46 -3.00 -11.12
N ASP A 43 -7.38 -2.88 -11.89
CA ASP A 43 -6.25 -3.82 -11.85
C ASP A 43 -5.28 -3.50 -10.71
N LEU A 44 -5.44 -2.35 -10.03
CA LEU A 44 -4.58 -1.95 -8.94
C LEU A 44 -4.97 -2.65 -7.64
N ASP A 45 -4.00 -3.29 -6.99
CA ASP A 45 -4.15 -3.84 -5.63
C ASP A 45 -4.64 -2.75 -4.64
N VAL A 46 -4.16 -1.51 -4.83
CA VAL A 46 -4.55 -0.34 -4.01
C VAL A 46 -5.99 0.12 -4.24
N TYR A 47 -6.68 -0.37 -5.26
CA TYR A 47 -8.11 -0.19 -5.46
C TYR A 47 -8.90 -1.40 -4.93
N GLN A 48 -8.46 -2.61 -5.31
CA GLN A 48 -9.16 -3.87 -4.98
C GLN A 48 -9.28 -4.08 -3.47
N LYS A 49 -8.20 -3.84 -2.71
CA LYS A 49 -8.21 -4.08 -1.27
C LYS A 49 -9.09 -3.09 -0.49
N PRO A 50 -9.04 -1.77 -0.75
CA PRO A 50 -9.96 -0.84 -0.12
C PRO A 50 -11.44 -1.07 -0.46
N ILE A 51 -11.78 -1.45 -1.70
CA ILE A 51 -13.19 -1.74 -2.04
C ILE A 51 -13.69 -3.01 -1.34
N GLU A 52 -12.86 -4.05 -1.21
CA GLU A 52 -13.18 -5.22 -0.38
C GLU A 52 -13.44 -4.80 1.09
N CYS A 53 -12.61 -3.92 1.64
CA CYS A 53 -12.78 -3.41 3.01
C CYS A 53 -14.08 -2.63 3.18
N ALA A 54 -14.42 -1.74 2.24
CA ALA A 54 -15.67 -0.98 2.26
C ALA A 54 -16.91 -1.90 2.24
N VAL A 55 -16.87 -2.98 1.45
CA VAL A 55 -17.93 -3.99 1.42
C VAL A 55 -18.02 -4.74 2.75
N LEU A 56 -16.90 -5.16 3.33
CA LEU A 56 -16.88 -5.84 4.63
C LEU A 56 -17.43 -4.95 5.75
N ILE A 57 -17.06 -3.67 5.77
CA ILE A 57 -17.59 -2.69 6.73
C ILE A 57 -19.10 -2.55 6.57
N SER A 58 -19.57 -2.31 5.34
CA SER A 58 -20.99 -2.09 5.05
C SER A 58 -21.84 -3.32 5.38
N LYS A 59 -21.32 -4.52 5.13
CA LYS A 59 -22.04 -5.78 5.34
C LYS A 59 -22.03 -6.25 6.80
N ASN A 60 -20.88 -6.19 7.46
CA ASN A 60 -20.65 -6.89 8.72
C ASN A 60 -20.55 -5.96 9.94
N ILE A 61 -20.11 -4.72 9.76
CA ILE A 61 -19.87 -3.78 10.86
C ILE A 61 -21.05 -2.82 11.02
N VAL A 62 -21.47 -2.17 9.93
CA VAL A 62 -22.52 -1.15 9.94
C VAL A 62 -23.83 -1.61 10.58
N PRO A 63 -24.38 -2.81 10.29
CA PRO A 63 -25.64 -3.24 10.91
C PRO A 63 -25.56 -3.30 12.44
N THR A 64 -24.41 -3.69 12.97
CA THR A 64 -24.15 -3.73 14.42
C THR A 64 -24.02 -2.32 14.98
N LEU A 65 -23.30 -1.42 14.30
CA LEU A 65 -23.15 -0.03 14.72
C LEU A 65 -24.48 0.74 14.75
N VAL A 66 -25.37 0.47 13.79
CA VAL A 66 -26.73 1.05 13.78
C VAL A 66 -27.51 0.62 15.02
N LYS A 67 -27.47 -0.68 15.39
CA LYS A 67 -28.11 -1.19 16.61
C LYS A 67 -27.52 -0.57 17.87
N LEU A 68 -26.21 -0.34 17.88
CA LEU A 68 -25.47 0.29 18.98
C LEU A 68 -25.59 1.83 18.98
N LYS A 69 -26.31 2.41 18.02
CA LYS A 69 -26.52 3.85 17.84
C LYS A 69 -25.20 4.63 17.78
N TYR A 70 -24.21 4.10 17.08
CA TYR A 70 -22.94 4.79 16.89
C TYR A 70 -23.14 6.07 16.07
N ALA A 71 -22.75 7.21 16.65
CA ALA A 71 -23.01 8.54 16.10
C ALA A 71 -22.32 8.81 14.75
N TYR A 72 -21.29 8.05 14.40
CA TYR A 72 -20.47 8.28 13.21
C TYR A 72 -20.63 7.21 12.12
N THR A 73 -21.69 6.40 12.17
CA THR A 73 -21.91 5.28 11.23
C THR A 73 -21.91 5.73 9.77
N GLU A 74 -22.62 6.81 9.42
CA GLU A 74 -22.66 7.34 8.06
C GLU A 74 -21.28 7.84 7.60
N ARG A 75 -20.60 8.60 8.46
CA ARG A 75 -19.24 9.10 8.18
C ARG A 75 -18.22 7.98 8.00
N LEU A 76 -18.35 6.87 8.74
CA LEU A 76 -17.52 5.68 8.55
C LEU A 76 -17.74 5.07 7.16
N MET A 77 -19.00 4.92 6.74
CA MET A 77 -19.32 4.35 5.42
C MET A 77 -18.77 5.22 4.29
N ASP A 78 -19.03 6.52 4.34
CA ASP A 78 -18.53 7.48 3.35
C ASP A 78 -17.01 7.46 3.30
N CYS A 79 -16.36 7.44 4.46
CA CYS A 79 -14.90 7.38 4.55
C CYS A 79 -14.35 6.07 3.97
N SER A 80 -15.04 4.93 4.16
CA SER A 80 -14.60 3.64 3.63
C SER A 80 -14.67 3.58 2.09
N LEU A 81 -15.69 4.19 1.48
CA LEU A 81 -15.84 4.29 0.04
C LEU A 81 -14.95 5.37 -0.58
N ALA A 82 -14.64 6.43 0.17
CA ALA A 82 -13.79 7.51 -0.32
C ALA A 82 -12.38 7.03 -0.71
N VAL A 83 -11.82 6.03 -0.03
CA VAL A 83 -10.49 5.49 -0.35
C VAL A 83 -10.42 4.95 -1.80
N PRO A 84 -11.24 3.95 -2.21
CA PRO A 84 -11.22 3.47 -3.60
C PRO A 84 -11.67 4.52 -4.62
N LEU A 85 -12.53 5.47 -4.26
CA LEU A 85 -12.94 6.57 -5.14
C LEU A 85 -11.75 7.48 -5.48
N PHE A 86 -10.99 7.93 -4.49
CA PHE A 86 -9.81 8.75 -4.73
C PHE A 86 -8.71 8.01 -5.51
N VAL A 87 -8.58 6.69 -5.36
CA VAL A 87 -7.67 5.89 -6.19
C VAL A 87 -8.10 5.90 -7.66
N ALA A 88 -9.41 5.80 -7.93
CA ALA A 88 -9.93 5.83 -9.29
C ALA A 88 -9.75 7.21 -9.95
N GLU A 89 -10.01 8.30 -9.20
CA GLU A 89 -9.79 9.68 -9.65
C GLU A 89 -8.30 9.95 -9.90
N SER A 90 -7.45 9.57 -8.95
CA SER A 90 -6.00 9.65 -9.06
C SER A 90 -5.48 8.95 -10.31
N HIS A 91 -5.92 7.71 -10.54
CA HIS A 91 -5.53 6.96 -11.72
C HIS A 91 -5.99 7.66 -13.00
N SER A 92 -7.19 8.23 -13.04
CA SER A 92 -7.72 8.93 -14.22
C SER A 92 -6.91 10.18 -14.57
N LEU A 93 -6.38 10.88 -13.57
CA LEU A 93 -5.66 12.14 -13.74
C LEU A 93 -4.15 11.98 -13.91
N ARG A 94 -3.57 10.81 -13.60
CA ARG A 94 -2.11 10.58 -13.58
C ARG A 94 -1.34 10.99 -14.85
N PHE A 95 -2.00 11.10 -16.00
CA PHE A 95 -1.40 11.58 -17.25
C PHE A 95 -1.86 12.98 -17.66
N ALA A 96 -3.10 13.37 -17.34
CA ALA A 96 -3.67 14.66 -17.74
C ALA A 96 -3.23 15.79 -16.81
N ASP A 97 -3.30 15.56 -15.50
CA ASP A 97 -2.84 16.47 -14.46
C ASP A 97 -2.18 15.63 -13.35
N PHE A 98 -0.86 15.49 -13.46
CA PHE A 98 -0.11 14.62 -12.56
C PHE A 98 -0.05 15.14 -11.13
N ALA A 99 0.03 16.47 -10.94
CA ALA A 99 0.05 17.05 -9.61
C ALA A 99 -1.28 16.76 -8.91
N LEU A 100 -2.40 16.96 -9.61
CA LEU A 100 -3.72 16.65 -9.08
C LEU A 100 -3.92 15.14 -8.89
N GLY A 101 -3.46 14.31 -9.83
CA GLY A 101 -3.50 12.85 -9.72
C GLY A 101 -2.74 12.31 -8.51
N VAL A 102 -1.54 12.83 -8.24
CA VAL A 102 -0.77 12.53 -7.01
C VAL A 102 -1.52 13.03 -5.78
N GLY A 103 -2.07 14.25 -5.82
CA GLY A 103 -2.85 14.81 -4.71
C GLY A 103 -4.05 13.95 -4.30
N TYR A 104 -4.77 13.37 -5.27
CA TYR A 104 -5.82 12.40 -4.99
C TYR A 104 -5.30 11.08 -4.39
N LEU A 105 -4.12 10.61 -4.81
CA LEU A 105 -3.50 9.42 -4.20
C LEU A 105 -3.10 9.69 -2.75
N GLU A 106 -2.55 10.87 -2.46
CA GLU A 106 -2.23 11.32 -1.11
C GLU A 106 -3.49 11.46 -0.25
N LYS A 107 -4.58 11.95 -0.83
CA LYS A 107 -5.90 11.98 -0.17
C LYS A 107 -6.42 10.58 0.15
N ALA A 108 -6.23 9.60 -0.74
CA ALA A 108 -6.57 8.20 -0.48
C ALA A 108 -5.75 7.62 0.69
N MET A 109 -4.46 7.93 0.77
CA MET A 109 -3.59 7.52 1.89
C MET A 109 -4.03 8.15 3.21
N SER A 110 -4.32 9.45 3.23
CA SER A 110 -4.84 10.15 4.40
C SER A 110 -6.19 9.56 4.86
N THR A 111 -7.06 9.25 3.90
CA THR A 111 -8.37 8.62 4.18
C THR A 111 -8.21 7.20 4.73
N SER A 112 -7.19 6.46 4.29
CA SER A 112 -6.86 5.13 4.85
C SER A 112 -6.46 5.23 6.33
N ASN A 113 -5.66 6.23 6.69
CA ASN A 113 -5.34 6.51 8.09
C ASN A 113 -6.58 6.92 8.90
N LYS A 114 -7.47 7.72 8.30
CA LYS A 114 -8.74 8.11 8.94
C LYS A 114 -9.64 6.90 9.22
N MET A 115 -9.64 5.90 8.32
CA MET A 115 -10.34 4.63 8.54
C MET A 115 -9.78 3.85 9.74
N VAL A 116 -8.45 3.81 9.89
CA VAL A 116 -7.82 3.18 11.08
C VAL A 116 -8.33 3.84 12.36
N VAL A 117 -8.35 5.18 12.42
CA VAL A 117 -8.86 5.92 13.60
C VAL A 117 -10.32 5.59 13.90
N TYR A 118 -11.18 5.51 12.89
CA TYR A 118 -12.58 5.12 13.12
C TYR A 118 -12.70 3.70 13.66
N LEU A 119 -11.93 2.76 13.11
CA LEU A 119 -11.95 1.35 13.52
C LEU A 119 -11.43 1.17 14.95
N GLU A 120 -10.34 1.84 15.33
CA GLU A 120 -9.82 1.87 16.70
C GLU A 120 -10.82 2.49 17.68
N HIS A 121 -11.49 3.57 17.28
CA HIS A 121 -12.51 4.21 18.10
C HIS A 121 -13.71 3.28 18.35
N ILE A 122 -14.17 2.56 17.31
CA ILE A 122 -15.23 1.55 17.45
C ILE A 122 -14.80 0.43 18.41
N LEU A 123 -13.57 -0.06 18.27
CA LEU A 123 -13.01 -1.10 19.14
C LEU A 123 -12.96 -0.64 20.60
N GLY A 124 -12.49 0.59 20.84
CA GLY A 124 -12.43 1.17 22.19
C GLY A 124 -13.79 1.38 22.85
N LEU A 125 -14.83 1.71 22.08
CA LEU A 125 -16.18 1.92 22.61
C LEU A 125 -16.99 0.63 22.79
N TYR A 126 -16.83 -0.32 21.87
CA TYR A 126 -17.75 -1.44 21.72
C TYR A 126 -17.07 -2.80 21.69
N GLY A 127 -15.79 -2.92 22.04
CA GLY A 127 -14.95 -4.09 21.80
C GLY A 127 -15.64 -5.46 22.00
N SER A 128 -16.30 -5.72 23.12
CA SER A 128 -16.98 -7.01 23.37
C SER A 128 -18.29 -7.22 22.60
N LYS A 129 -18.83 -6.18 21.96
CA LYS A 129 -20.10 -6.15 21.22
C LYS A 129 -19.90 -6.21 19.70
N ILE A 130 -18.66 -6.29 19.24
CA ILE A 130 -18.31 -6.33 17.82
C ILE A 130 -17.21 -7.38 17.57
N ASP A 131 -17.10 -7.85 16.33
CA ASP A 131 -16.05 -8.77 15.93
C ASP A 131 -14.69 -8.05 15.90
N GLN A 132 -13.90 -8.22 16.97
CA GLN A 132 -12.60 -7.58 17.15
C GLN A 132 -11.59 -8.05 16.09
N ASN A 133 -11.60 -9.35 15.75
CA ASN A 133 -10.69 -9.92 14.77
C ASN A 133 -10.91 -9.30 13.39
N LEU A 134 -12.18 -9.09 13.00
CA LEU A 134 -12.51 -8.41 11.76
C LEU A 134 -12.02 -6.95 11.75
N ILE A 135 -12.19 -6.22 12.87
CA ILE A 135 -11.72 -4.83 12.96
C ILE A 135 -10.19 -4.76 12.85
N GLU A 136 -9.46 -5.63 13.56
CA GLU A 136 -8.00 -5.67 13.51
C GLU A 136 -7.47 -6.04 12.12
N ASP A 137 -8.11 -7.00 11.43
CA ASP A 137 -7.81 -7.34 10.04
C ASP A 137 -8.03 -6.13 9.12
N LEU A 138 -9.14 -5.40 9.27
CA LEU A 138 -9.41 -4.19 8.48
C LEU A 138 -8.38 -3.07 8.74
N ILE A 139 -7.95 -2.87 10.00
CA ILE A 139 -6.88 -1.93 10.34
C ILE A 139 -5.58 -2.31 9.60
N GLY A 140 -5.21 -3.59 9.63
CA GLY A 140 -4.05 -4.12 8.90
C GLY A 140 -4.15 -3.85 7.39
N ARG A 141 -5.31 -4.13 6.79
CA ARG A 141 -5.56 -3.92 5.35
C ARG A 141 -5.49 -2.45 4.93
N TYR A 142 -6.03 -1.51 5.73
CA TYR A 142 -5.91 -0.08 5.43
C TYR A 142 -4.47 0.42 5.57
N THR A 143 -3.74 -0.06 6.58
CA THR A 143 -2.32 0.27 6.79
C THR A 143 -1.44 -0.24 5.64
N GLU A 144 -1.68 -1.47 5.19
CA GLU A 144 -0.98 -2.05 4.04
C GLU A 144 -1.36 -1.32 2.74
N SER A 145 -2.64 -1.01 2.54
CA SER A 145 -3.13 -0.28 1.36
C SER A 145 -2.48 1.10 1.25
N ARG A 146 -2.39 1.84 2.35
CA ARG A 146 -1.68 3.13 2.43
C ARG A 146 -0.21 3.00 2.02
N THR A 147 0.47 1.95 2.49
CA THR A 147 1.87 1.69 2.13
C THR A 147 2.04 1.36 0.64
N LYS A 148 1.12 0.57 0.08
CA LYS A 148 1.10 0.26 -1.36
C LYS A 148 0.82 1.50 -2.21
N MET A 149 -0.07 2.39 -1.77
CA MET A 149 -0.34 3.68 -2.44
C MET A 149 0.91 4.56 -2.48
N PHE A 150 1.66 4.65 -1.37
CA PHE A 150 2.92 5.38 -1.33
C PHE A 150 3.96 4.83 -2.31
N HIS A 151 4.06 3.51 -2.44
CA HIS A 151 4.94 2.89 -3.44
C HIS A 151 4.47 3.13 -4.88
N LEU A 152 3.16 3.14 -5.11
CA LEU A 152 2.58 3.49 -6.40
C LEU A 152 2.91 4.94 -6.78
N GLU A 153 2.76 5.87 -5.84
CA GLU A 153 3.13 7.27 -6.02
C GLU A 153 4.61 7.43 -6.39
N LYS A 154 5.51 6.77 -5.66
CA LYS A 154 6.95 6.74 -5.99
C LYS A 154 7.21 6.19 -7.38
N SER A 155 6.51 5.11 -7.77
CA SER A 155 6.62 4.51 -9.10
C SER A 155 6.19 5.49 -10.19
N TRP A 156 5.09 6.21 -9.98
CA TRP A 156 4.60 7.23 -10.91
C TRP A 156 5.56 8.41 -11.02
N LYS A 157 6.09 8.92 -9.90
CA LYS A 157 7.11 9.98 -9.89
C LYS A 157 8.35 9.55 -10.66
N ARG A 158 8.85 8.35 -10.41
CA ARG A 158 9.99 7.78 -11.14
C ARG A 158 9.72 7.64 -12.64
N PHE A 159 8.58 7.07 -13.02
CA PHE A 159 8.19 6.94 -14.42
C PHE A 159 8.13 8.30 -15.12
N ARG A 160 7.62 9.33 -14.43
CA ARG A 160 7.60 10.69 -14.97
C ARG A 160 8.99 11.31 -15.10
N THR A 161 9.90 11.08 -14.16
CA THR A 161 11.29 11.55 -14.29
C THR A 161 12.05 10.82 -15.41
N GLU A 162 11.80 9.53 -15.60
CA GLU A 162 12.47 8.73 -16.64
C GLU A 162 11.93 8.98 -18.05
N TYR A 163 10.63 9.27 -18.21
CA TYR A 163 9.97 9.32 -19.52
C TYR A 163 9.05 10.54 -19.76
N GLY A 164 8.71 11.30 -18.71
CA GLY A 164 7.66 12.34 -18.76
C GLY A 164 8.15 13.74 -19.16
N ASP A 165 9.44 14.01 -19.02
CA ASP A 165 10.06 15.33 -19.32
C ASP A 165 10.79 15.35 -20.69
N GLU A 166 10.54 14.37 -21.56
CA GLU A 166 11.03 14.37 -22.95
C GLU A 166 10.45 15.53 -23.79
N LYS A 167 9.43 16.25 -23.30
CA LYS A 167 8.96 17.48 -23.96
C LYS A 167 10.02 18.60 -23.98
N GLU A 168 11.04 18.56 -23.10
CA GLU A 168 12.20 19.47 -23.18
C GLU A 168 13.41 18.85 -23.89
N LYS A 169 13.40 17.55 -24.19
CA LYS A 169 14.44 16.87 -24.98
C LYS A 169 13.83 16.23 -26.22
N LYS A 170 13.64 17.04 -27.28
CA LYS A 170 13.38 16.51 -28.62
C LYS A 170 14.46 15.49 -28.99
N GLY A 171 14.05 14.22 -29.10
CA GLY A 171 14.70 13.20 -29.91
C GLY A 171 15.63 12.24 -29.16
N ALA A 172 15.08 11.19 -28.54
CA ALA A 172 15.75 9.88 -28.41
C ALA A 172 14.78 8.81 -27.86
N GLY A 173 13.66 8.56 -28.52
CA GLY A 173 12.71 7.56 -28.02
C GLY A 173 11.77 7.05 -29.09
N GLY A 174 12.29 6.19 -29.97
CA GLY A 174 11.47 5.50 -30.97
C GLY A 174 10.57 4.47 -30.31
N PHE A 175 9.32 4.84 -30.02
CA PHE A 175 8.27 3.88 -29.70
C PHE A 175 7.49 3.55 -30.97
N LYS A 176 7.48 2.26 -31.36
CA LYS A 176 6.52 1.68 -32.31
C LYS A 176 5.60 0.75 -31.54
N TYR A 177 4.30 0.86 -31.82
CA TYR A 177 3.25 -0.04 -31.33
C TYR A 177 3.44 -1.47 -31.83
#